data_AF-A0A9P5P4Y5-F1
#
_entry.id   AF-A0A9P5P4Y5-F1
#
_cell.length_a   1.000
_cell.length_b   1.000
_cell.length_c   1.000
_cell.angle_alpha   90.00
_cell.angle_beta   90.00
_cell.angle_gamma   90.00
#
_symmetry.space_group_name_H-M   'P 1'
#
loop_
_entity.id
_entity.type
_entity.pdbx_description
1 polymer ?
#
loop_
_entity_poly.entity_id
_entity_poly.type
_entity_poly.pdbx_seq_one_letter_code
_entity_poly.pdbx_strand_id
1 'polypeptide(L)'
;DNTRQAYGAGLLCFTQFCDTEHIPEASRMPASATLLGAFVANYIGLGTGKMIRNWLSGLQLWHLYNDAEWHGMEGWLPALKKSADKKGAVFKRAPRGPITEKHLRALRNSL
;
A
#
# COMPACT_ATOMS: atom_id res chain seq x y z
N ASP A 1 -2.67 16.57 3.61
CA ASP A 1 -1.29 16.04 3.66
C ASP A 1 -1.11 14.53 3.73
N ASN A 2 -1.84 13.78 4.56
CA ASN A 2 -1.61 12.32 4.71
C ASN A 2 -1.72 11.49 3.42
N THR A 3 -2.66 11.83 2.53
CA THR A 3 -2.90 11.08 1.29
C THR A 3 -1.76 11.26 0.28
N ARG A 4 -1.19 12.48 0.20
CA ARG A 4 -0.09 12.80 -0.72
C ARG A 4 1.20 12.10 -0.30
N GLN A 5 1.48 12.04 1.01
CA GLN A 5 2.61 11.30 1.55
C GLN A 5 2.50 9.79 1.28
N ALA A 6 1.30 9.23 1.41
CA ALA A 6 1.07 7.81 1.14
C ALA A 6 1.29 7.43 -0.34
N TYR A 7 0.93 8.32 -1.28
CA TYR A 7 1.20 8.10 -2.71
C TYR A 7 2.70 8.18 -3.03
N GLY A 8 3.40 9.19 -2.50
CA GLY A 8 4.85 9.32 -2.68
C GLY A 8 5.62 8.12 -2.11
N ALA A 9 5.18 7.60 -0.96
CA ALA A 9 5.78 6.41 -0.36
C ALA A 9 5.65 5.16 -1.26
N GLY A 10 4.52 4.99 -1.96
CA GLY A 10 4.34 3.88 -2.88
C GLY A 10 5.31 3.89 -4.06
N LEU A 11 5.53 5.09 -4.63
CA LEU A 11 6.46 5.27 -5.74
C LEU A 11 7.92 5.03 -5.30
N LEU A 12 8.29 5.54 -4.11
CA LEU A 12 9.61 5.30 -3.53
C LEU A 12 9.86 3.81 -3.28
N CYS A 13 8.93 3.11 -2.63
CA CYS A 13 9.10 1.68 -2.36
C CYS A 13 9.17 0.85 -3.65
N PHE A 14 8.42 1.21 -4.68
CA PHE A 14 8.47 0.52 -5.97
C PHE A 14 9.79 0.75 -6.70
N THR A 15 10.26 1.99 -6.77
CA THR A 15 11.56 2.31 -7.40
C THR A 15 12.72 1.60 -6.69
N GLN A 16 12.74 1.62 -5.36
CA GLN A 16 13.73 0.86 -4.56
C GLN A 16 13.67 -0.65 -4.81
N PHE A 17 12.47 -1.22 -4.90
CA PHE A 17 12.30 -2.62 -5.28
C PHE A 17 12.86 -2.89 -6.67
N CYS A 18 12.52 -2.06 -7.66
CA CYS A 18 13.04 -2.20 -9.02
C CYS A 18 14.57 -2.04 -9.09
N ASP A 19 15.16 -1.14 -8.31
CA ASP A 19 16.61 -0.99 -8.23
C ASP A 19 17.27 -2.24 -7.63
N THR A 20 16.69 -2.79 -6.57
CA THR A 20 17.18 -4.01 -5.91
C THR A 20 17.10 -5.23 -6.84
N GLU A 21 16.00 -5.36 -7.58
CA GLU A 21 15.79 -6.45 -8.55
C GLU A 21 16.42 -6.17 -9.92
N HIS A 22 17.18 -5.08 -10.07
CA HIS A 22 17.86 -4.68 -11.31
C HIS A 22 16.92 -4.56 -12.52
N ILE A 23 15.69 -4.08 -12.29
CA ILE A 23 14.69 -3.86 -13.33
C ILE A 23 15.02 -2.57 -14.09
N PRO A 24 15.23 -2.62 -15.42
CA PRO A 24 15.49 -1.43 -16.21
C PRO A 24 14.37 -0.39 -16.09
N GLU A 25 14.71 0.90 -16.05
CA GLU A 25 13.73 1.98 -15.90
C GLU A 25 12.66 1.96 -17.01
N ALA A 26 13.06 1.65 -18.24
CA ALA A 26 12.15 1.48 -19.39
C ALA A 26 11.11 0.36 -19.20
N SER A 27 11.31 -0.57 -18.27
CA SER A 27 10.37 -1.65 -17.95
C SER A 27 9.49 -1.34 -16.74
N ARG A 28 9.68 -0.20 -16.07
CA ARG A 28 8.94 0.21 -14.88
C ARG A 28 7.63 0.93 -15.22
N MET A 29 7.47 1.40 -16.46
CA MET A 29 6.25 2.02 -16.96
C MET A 29 6.08 1.76 -18.47
N PRO A 30 4.95 1.18 -18.91
CA PRO A 30 3.90 0.59 -18.09
C PRO A 30 4.41 -0.63 -17.32
N ALA A 31 4.17 -0.68 -16.01
CA ALA A 31 4.56 -1.81 -15.18
C ALA A 31 3.67 -3.02 -15.50
N SER A 32 4.29 -4.13 -15.93
CA SER A 32 3.56 -5.37 -16.22
C SER A 32 2.86 -5.93 -14.98
N ALA A 33 1.78 -6.69 -15.18
CA ALA A 33 1.10 -7.40 -14.09
C ALA A 33 2.05 -8.33 -13.30
N THR A 34 3.06 -8.89 -13.96
CA THR A 34 4.11 -9.70 -13.34
C THR A 34 5.01 -8.87 -12.44
N LEU A 35 5.48 -7.71 -12.91
CA LEU A 35 6.32 -6.81 -12.11
C LEU A 35 5.57 -6.30 -10.87
N LEU A 36 4.32 -5.85 -11.06
CA LEU A 36 3.45 -5.43 -9.96
C LEU A 36 3.19 -6.58 -8.97
N GLY A 37 3.02 -7.80 -9.47
CA GLY A 37 2.86 -8.99 -8.65
C GLY A 37 4.10 -9.31 -7.81
N ALA A 38 5.28 -9.28 -8.43
CA ALA A 38 6.57 -9.48 -7.76
C ALA A 38 6.80 -8.42 -6.67
N PHE A 39 6.52 -7.15 -6.99
CA PHE A 39 6.56 -6.05 -6.03
C PHE A 39 5.67 -6.34 -4.82
N VAL A 40 4.39 -6.70 -5.03
CA VAL A 40 3.49 -7.03 -3.92
C VAL A 40 4.02 -8.21 -3.11
N ALA A 41 4.44 -9.28 -3.79
CA ALA A 41 4.94 -10.50 -3.16
C ALA A 41 6.13 -10.24 -2.23
N ASN A 42 7.06 -9.36 -2.65
CA ASN A 42 8.23 -8.97 -1.86
C ASN A 42 7.87 -8.33 -0.50
N TYR A 43 6.72 -7.66 -0.41
CA TYR A 43 6.28 -6.98 0.81
C TYR A 43 5.18 -7.72 1.59
N ILE A 44 4.72 -8.89 1.12
CA ILE A 44 3.74 -9.69 1.86
C ILE A 44 4.33 -10.08 3.22
N GLY A 45 3.61 -9.74 4.30
CA GLY A 45 4.04 -10.06 5.65
C GLY A 45 5.07 -9.10 6.26
N LEU A 46 5.48 -8.05 5.52
CA LEU A 46 6.30 -6.96 6.06
C LEU A 46 5.47 -5.74 6.50
N GLY A 47 4.16 -5.78 6.30
CA GLY A 47 3.24 -4.75 6.79
C GLY A 47 1.77 -5.10 6.57
N THR A 48 0.90 -4.13 6.80
CA THR A 48 -0.55 -4.33 6.62
C THR A 48 -0.92 -4.39 5.14
N GLY A 49 -1.93 -5.20 4.78
CA GLY A 49 -2.47 -5.18 3.42
C GLY A 49 -2.97 -3.80 2.97
N LYS A 50 -3.39 -2.95 3.92
CA LYS A 50 -3.77 -1.54 3.65
C LYS A 50 -2.57 -0.73 3.14
N MET A 51 -1.38 -0.93 3.70
CA MET A 51 -0.16 -0.26 3.27
C MET A 51 0.16 -0.58 1.80
N ILE A 52 0.17 -1.86 1.44
CA ILE A 52 0.44 -2.33 0.08
C ILE A 52 -0.61 -1.78 -0.90
N ARG A 53 -1.90 -1.75 -0.52
CA ARG A 53 -2.95 -1.15 -1.36
C ARG A 53 -2.72 0.34 -1.59
N ASN A 54 -2.36 1.08 -0.54
CA ASN A 54 -2.07 2.50 -0.67
C ASN A 54 -0.89 2.75 -1.64
N TRP A 55 0.14 1.91 -1.57
CA TRP A 55 1.27 1.97 -2.50
C TRP A 55 0.84 1.70 -3.94
N LEU A 56 0.04 0.66 -4.18
CA LEU A 56 -0.51 0.35 -5.51
C LEU A 56 -1.40 1.47 -6.04
N SER A 57 -2.20 2.14 -5.18
CA SER A 57 -2.98 3.30 -5.60
C SER A 57 -2.09 4.48 -6.01
N GLY A 58 -0.98 4.70 -5.32
CA GLY A 58 0.02 5.70 -5.73
C GLY A 58 0.66 5.37 -7.07
N LEU A 59 1.00 4.10 -7.29
CA LEU A 59 1.53 3.63 -8.57
C LEU A 59 0.53 3.75 -9.71
N GLN A 60 -0.73 3.39 -9.48
CA GLN A 60 -1.79 3.54 -10.47
C GLN A 60 -1.98 5.01 -10.85
N LEU A 61 -1.98 5.91 -9.87
CA LEU A 61 -2.06 7.35 -10.13
C LEU A 61 -0.86 7.85 -10.93
N TRP A 62 0.35 7.37 -10.64
CA TRP A 62 1.54 7.70 -11.40
C TRP A 62 1.47 7.21 -12.85
N HIS A 63 0.96 6.01 -13.11
CA HIS A 63 0.74 5.52 -14.48
C HIS A 63 -0.27 6.38 -15.22
N LEU A 64 -1.42 6.66 -14.58
CA LEU A 64 -2.46 7.51 -15.15
C LEU A 64 -1.94 8.92 -15.47
N TYR A 65 -1.10 9.49 -14.62
CA TYR A 65 -0.53 10.83 -14.83
C TYR A 65 0.42 10.89 -16.04
N ASN A 66 1.05 9.77 -16.41
CA ASN A 66 2.00 9.68 -17.52
C ASN A 66 1.36 9.03 -18.77
N ASP A 67 0.03 8.93 -18.82
CA ASP A 67 -0.71 8.27 -19.91
C ASP A 67 -0.22 6.83 -20.20
N ALA A 68 0.23 6.13 -19.16
CA ALA A 68 0.70 4.75 -19.25
C ALA A 68 -0.38 3.75 -18.84
N GLU A 69 -0.43 2.61 -19.52
CA GLU A 69 -1.38 1.54 -19.24
C GLU A 69 -1.19 0.95 -17.84
N TRP A 70 -2.31 0.63 -17.17
CA TRP A 70 -2.31 0.06 -15.82
C TRP A 70 -2.76 -1.40 -15.82
N HIS A 71 -1.80 -2.31 -15.64
CA HIS A 71 -2.04 -3.76 -15.60
C HIS A 71 -2.39 -4.28 -14.19
N GLY A 72 -2.71 -3.41 -13.23
CA GLY A 72 -2.82 -3.79 -11.82
C GLY A 72 -4.10 -4.54 -11.41
N MET A 73 -4.97 -4.81 -12.38
CA MET A 73 -6.21 -5.58 -12.23
C MET A 73 -6.14 -6.97 -12.88
N GLU A 74 -5.02 -7.28 -13.55
CA GLU A 74 -4.85 -8.52 -14.29
C GLU A 74 -4.30 -9.65 -13.41
N GLY A 75 -4.62 -10.88 -13.83
CA GLY A 75 -3.98 -12.10 -13.32
C GLY A 75 -4.10 -12.28 -11.79
N TRP A 76 -2.94 -12.48 -11.15
CA TRP A 76 -2.81 -12.90 -9.75
C TRP A 76 -2.81 -11.76 -8.72
N LEU A 77 -2.81 -10.50 -9.14
CA LEU A 77 -2.71 -9.35 -8.22
C LEU A 77 -3.84 -9.31 -7.18
N PRO A 78 -5.11 -9.59 -7.52
CA PRO A 78 -6.17 -9.72 -6.53
C PRO A 78 -5.89 -10.80 -5.47
N ALA A 79 -5.33 -11.95 -5.87
CA ALA A 79 -4.97 -13.02 -4.95
C ALA A 79 -3.80 -12.61 -4.04
N LEU A 80 -2.79 -11.92 -4.57
CA LEU A 80 -1.68 -11.38 -3.79
C LEU A 80 -2.13 -10.32 -2.78
N LYS A 81 -3.05 -9.41 -3.17
CA LYS A 81 -3.68 -8.45 -2.25
C LYS A 81 -4.39 -9.16 -1.10
N LYS A 82 -5.11 -10.26 -1.38
CA LYS A 82 -5.78 -11.08 -0.35
C LYS A 82 -4.77 -11.78 0.57
N SER A 83 -3.66 -12.28 0.03
CA SER A 83 -2.58 -12.87 0.82
C SER A 83 -1.92 -11.84 1.74
N ALA A 84 -1.66 -10.63 1.22
CA ALA A 84 -1.16 -9.50 1.99
C ALA A 84 -2.08 -9.11 3.15
N ASP A 85 -3.40 -9.12 2.95
CA ASP A 85 -4.35 -8.87 4.04
C ASP A 85 -4.30 -9.94 5.13
N LYS A 86 -4.19 -11.22 4.74
CA LYS A 86 -4.12 -12.35 5.68
C LYS A 86 -2.83 -12.30 6.48
N LYS A 87 -1.68 -12.16 5.81
CA LYS A 87 -0.36 -12.11 6.47
C LYS A 87 -0.17 -10.81 7.25
N GLY A 88 -0.71 -9.71 6.75
CA GLY A 88 -0.60 -8.40 7.38
C GLY A 88 -1.51 -8.18 8.59
N ALA A 89 -2.35 -9.17 8.95
CA ALA A 89 -3.25 -9.07 10.10
C ALA A 89 -2.50 -8.87 11.43
N VAL A 90 -1.28 -9.42 11.54
CA VAL A 90 -0.43 -9.28 12.74
C VAL A 90 0.00 -7.84 13.01
N PHE A 91 0.03 -6.99 11.99
CA PHE A 91 0.37 -5.57 12.11
C PHE A 91 -0.85 -4.68 12.38
N LYS A 92 -2.06 -5.25 12.41
CA LYS A 92 -3.27 -4.47 12.72
C LYS A 92 -3.37 -4.29 14.23
N ARG A 93 -3.50 -3.03 14.65
CA ARG A 93 -3.82 -2.69 16.04
C ARG A 93 -5.18 -3.28 16.39
N ALA A 94 -5.31 -3.79 17.61
CA ALA A 94 -6.61 -4.19 18.15
C ALA A 94 -7.62 -3.02 18.05
N PRO A 95 -8.92 -3.31 17.86
CA PRO A 95 -9.96 -2.30 17.91
C PRO A 95 -9.81 -1.43 19.14
N ARG A 96 -9.99 -0.11 18.98
CA ARG A 96 -9.97 0.80 20.13
C ARG A 96 -11.12 0.42 21.06
N GLY A 97 -10.87 0.42 22.37
CA GLY A 97 -11.92 0.19 23.35
C GLY A 97 -13.04 1.25 23.27
N PRO A 98 -14.22 0.96 23.83
CA PRO A 98 -15.34 1.90 23.84
C PRO A 98 -14.98 3.18 24.60
N ILE A 99 -15.65 4.28 24.23
CA ILE A 99 -15.56 5.54 24.97
C ILE A 99 -16.29 5.33 26.29
N THR A 100 -15.58 5.49 27.41
CA THR A 100 -16.17 5.33 28.76
C THR A 100 -16.67 6.66 29.30
N GLU A 101 -17.57 6.61 30.28
CA GLU A 101 -18.02 7.79 31.03
C GLU A 101 -16.84 8.57 31.63
N LYS A 102 -15.79 7.87 32.09
CA LYS A 102 -14.55 8.49 32.60
C LYS A 102 -13.87 9.35 31.54
N HIS A 103 -13.79 8.88 30.29
CA HIS A 103 -13.24 9.66 29.18
C HIS A 103 -14.08 10.91 28.90
N LEU A 104 -15.41 10.80 28.92
CA LEU A 104 -16.32 11.94 28.71
C LEU A 104 -16.20 12.99 29.83
N ARG A 105 -16.12 12.55 31.09
CA ARG A 105 -15.91 13.44 32.24
C ARG A 105 -14.55 14.14 32.19
N ALA A 106 -13.49 13.42 31.81
CA ALA A 106 -12.16 14.01 31.63
C ALA A 106 -12.16 15.11 30.56
N LEU A 107 -12.77 14.85 29.40
CA LEU A 107 -12.96 15.84 28.33
C LEU A 107 -13.70 17.09 28.82
N ARG A 108 -14.82 16.89 29.54
CA ARG A 108 -15.64 17.99 30.07
C ARG A 108 -14.87 18.87 31.06
N ASN A 109 -14.01 18.28 31.88
CA ASN A 109 -13.25 19.01 32.90
C ASN A 109 -12.00 19.73 32.33
N SER A 110 -11.60 19.40 31.09
CA SER A 110 -10.46 20.02 30.39
C SER A 110 -10.87 21.12 29.40
N LEU A 111 -12.18 21.41 29.31
CA LEU A 111 -12.75 22.54 28.56
C LEU A 111 -12.94 23.73 29.50
#